data_AF-A0A1L4BY54-F1
#
_entry.id   AF-A0A1L4BY54-F1
#
_cell.length_a   1.000
_cell.length_b   1.000
_cell.length_c   1.000
_cell.angle_alpha   90.00
_cell.angle_beta   90.00
_cell.angle_gamma   90.00
#
_symmetry.space_group_name_H-M   'P 1'
#
loop_
_entity.id
_entity.type
_entity.pdbx_description
1 polymer ?
#
loop_
_entity_poly.entity_id
_entity_poly.type
_entity_poly.pdbx_seq_one_letter_code
_entity_poly.pdbx_strand_id
1 'polypeptide(L)'
;MHNIKLQAESIQLGMYSNIICQILLSHKSLSVFKTVTFSYLIKQNRFLGGKIYTANNSQDIIYKGISLLSGDFDGFCNSVPYIVKAIHLLISKGIVYYENDILKLNTKDFATDSVYEETNFMKKVIEESKTFTDKQFMKEVISNV
;
A
#
# COMPACT_ATOMS: atom_id res chain seq x y z
N MET A 1 -9.59 14.65 24.82
CA MET A 1 -8.44 14.37 23.94
C MET A 1 -8.17 12.88 23.71
N HIS A 2 -8.18 12.01 24.74
CA HIS A 2 -7.91 10.56 24.57
C HIS A 2 -8.85 9.87 23.57
N ASN A 3 -10.17 10.16 23.67
CA ASN A 3 -11.18 9.59 22.77
C ASN A 3 -10.97 10.02 21.30
N ILE A 4 -10.57 11.27 21.04
CA ILE A 4 -10.30 11.78 19.68
C ILE A 4 -9.11 11.05 19.05
N LYS A 5 -8.05 10.79 19.83
CA LYS A 5 -6.87 10.05 19.33
C LYS A 5 -7.22 8.61 18.96
N LEU A 6 -8.01 7.93 19.80
CA LEU A 6 -8.49 6.57 19.53
C LEU A 6 -9.39 6.51 18.30
N GLN A 7 -10.28 7.49 18.13
CA GLN A 7 -11.13 7.59 16.94
C GLN A 7 -10.29 7.81 15.67
N ALA A 8 -9.33 8.74 15.72
CA ALA A 8 -8.42 9.00 14.60
C ALA A 8 -7.61 7.75 14.23
N GLU A 9 -7.08 7.04 15.22
CA GLU A 9 -6.37 5.77 15.01
C GLU A 9 -7.29 4.72 14.38
N SER A 10 -8.51 4.53 14.90
CA SER A 10 -9.48 3.60 14.33
C SER A 10 -9.81 3.91 12.87
N ILE A 11 -9.92 5.19 12.52
CA ILE A 11 -10.13 5.64 11.14
C ILE A 11 -8.92 5.25 10.28
N GLN A 12 -7.69 5.58 10.71
CA GLN A 12 -6.48 5.24 9.96
C GLN A 12 -6.34 3.73 9.76
N LEU A 13 -6.61 2.93 10.80
CA LEU A 13 -6.56 1.47 10.72
C LEU A 13 -7.61 0.92 9.77
N GLY A 14 -8.84 1.43 9.80
CA GLY A 14 -9.89 1.03 8.85
C GLY A 14 -9.51 1.35 7.40
N MET A 15 -8.96 2.54 7.16
CA MET A 15 -8.48 2.95 5.83
C MET A 15 -7.38 2.04 5.32
N TYR A 16 -6.32 1.83 6.09
CA TYR A 16 -5.21 0.97 5.66
C TYR A 16 -5.61 -0.49 5.55
N SER A 17 -6.50 -0.99 6.40
CA SER A 17 -7.02 -2.36 6.28
C SER A 17 -7.74 -2.56 4.94
N ASN A 18 -8.58 -1.59 4.53
CA ASN A 18 -9.25 -1.64 3.24
C ASN A 18 -8.23 -1.59 2.07
N ILE A 19 -7.28 -0.65 2.11
CA ILE A 19 -6.23 -0.53 1.09
C ILE A 19 -5.43 -1.83 0.95
N ILE A 20 -4.98 -2.43 2.06
CA ILE A 20 -4.21 -3.68 2.06
C ILE A 20 -5.04 -4.82 1.43
N CYS A 21 -6.31 -4.96 1.83
CA CYS A 21 -7.20 -5.97 1.24
C CYS A 21 -7.37 -5.76 -0.26
N GLN A 22 -7.55 -4.53 -0.74
CA GLN A 22 -7.67 -4.19 -2.16
C GLN A 22 -6.41 -4.57 -2.95
N ILE A 23 -5.23 -4.25 -2.42
CA ILE A 23 -3.94 -4.64 -3.01
C ILE A 23 -3.85 -6.17 -3.14
N LEU A 24 -4.14 -6.89 -2.05
CA LEU A 24 -4.01 -8.35 -2.04
C LEU A 24 -5.09 -9.03 -2.88
N LEU A 25 -6.28 -8.43 -3.02
CA LEU A 25 -7.35 -8.91 -3.89
C LEU A 25 -6.96 -8.76 -5.37
N SER A 26 -6.38 -7.62 -5.75
CA SER A 26 -5.95 -7.33 -7.12
C SER A 26 -4.71 -8.13 -7.53
N HIS A 27 -3.75 -8.26 -6.62
CA HIS A 27 -2.40 -8.77 -6.92
C HIS A 27 -2.11 -10.17 -6.39
N LYS A 28 -3.06 -10.78 -5.66
CA LYS A 28 -3.01 -12.10 -4.99
C LYS A 28 -2.02 -12.20 -3.83
N SER A 29 -0.80 -11.70 -4.02
CA SER A 29 0.27 -11.77 -3.04
C SER A 29 1.27 -10.65 -3.22
N LEU A 30 1.80 -10.13 -2.11
CA LEU A 30 2.81 -9.08 -2.13
C LEU A 30 3.68 -9.13 -0.86
N SER A 31 4.97 -8.80 -0.97
CA SER A 31 5.85 -8.71 0.19
C SER A 31 5.35 -7.67 1.20
N VAL A 32 5.68 -7.82 2.48
CA VAL A 32 5.33 -6.83 3.53
C VAL A 32 5.83 -5.44 3.16
N PHE A 33 7.09 -5.29 2.76
CA PHE A 33 7.66 -3.97 2.48
C PHE A 33 6.99 -3.26 1.29
N LYS A 34 6.75 -3.97 0.19
CA LYS A 34 5.97 -3.44 -0.95
C LYS A 34 4.54 -3.09 -0.54
N THR A 35 3.89 -3.94 0.26
CA THR A 35 2.54 -3.66 0.79
C THR A 35 2.52 -2.37 1.59
N VAL A 36 3.52 -2.14 2.45
CA VAL A 36 3.65 -0.90 3.21
C VAL A 36 3.80 0.31 2.29
N THR A 37 4.72 0.22 1.33
CA THR A 37 5.01 1.29 0.37
C THR A 37 3.79 1.66 -0.46
N PHE A 38 3.12 0.67 -1.06
CA PHE A 38 1.97 0.93 -1.92
C PHE A 38 0.73 1.34 -1.11
N SER A 39 0.55 0.85 0.11
CA SER A 39 -0.54 1.30 0.99
C SER A 39 -0.42 2.79 1.29
N TYR A 40 0.81 3.27 1.51
CA TYR A 40 1.09 4.70 1.67
C TYR A 40 0.78 5.49 0.39
N LEU A 41 1.33 5.07 -0.75
CA LEU A 41 1.13 5.74 -2.03
C LEU A 41 -0.34 5.80 -2.47
N ILE A 42 -1.10 4.73 -2.26
CA ILE A 42 -2.53 4.68 -2.60
C ILE A 42 -3.31 5.67 -1.75
N LYS A 43 -3.00 5.76 -0.44
CA LYS A 43 -3.61 6.76 0.43
C LYS A 43 -3.28 8.18 -0.04
N GLN A 44 -2.01 8.48 -0.35
CA GLN A 44 -1.58 9.82 -0.78
C GLN A 44 -2.17 10.24 -2.13
N ASN A 45 -2.25 9.32 -3.10
CA ASN A 45 -2.81 9.61 -4.44
C ASN A 45 -4.26 10.09 -4.39
N ARG A 46 -5.03 9.71 -3.37
CA ARG A 46 -6.39 10.23 -3.16
C ARG A 46 -6.41 11.73 -2.84
N PHE A 47 -5.44 12.21 -2.07
CA PHE A 47 -5.38 13.61 -1.62
C PHE A 47 -4.79 14.54 -2.68
N LEU A 48 -3.96 14.01 -3.60
CA LEU A 48 -3.29 14.80 -4.65
C LEU A 48 -4.18 15.17 -5.85
N GLY A 49 -5.42 14.69 -5.92
CA GLY A 49 -6.46 15.24 -6.81
C GLY A 49 -6.22 15.10 -8.33
N GLY A 50 -5.17 14.40 -8.77
CA GLY A 50 -4.81 14.28 -10.19
C GLY A 50 -4.03 13.02 -10.53
N LYS A 51 -4.17 12.54 -11.77
CA LYS A 51 -3.34 11.44 -12.32
C LYS A 51 -2.02 12.03 -12.81
N ILE A 52 -1.01 12.12 -11.94
CA ILE A 52 0.34 12.59 -12.33
C ILE A 52 0.89 11.71 -13.47
N TYR A 53 0.64 10.40 -13.40
CA TYR A 53 0.97 9.44 -14.45
C TYR A 53 -0.27 8.71 -14.97
N THR A 54 -0.25 8.38 -16.25
CA THR A 54 -1.26 7.56 -16.92
C THR A 54 -0.68 6.21 -17.32
N ALA A 55 -1.51 5.18 -17.39
CA ALA A 55 -1.09 3.81 -17.72
C ALA A 55 -0.64 3.62 -19.18
N ASN A 56 -0.59 4.69 -19.99
CA ASN A 56 -0.29 4.66 -21.41
C ASN A 56 1.22 4.61 -21.71
N ASN A 57 2.07 5.06 -20.78
CA ASN A 57 3.52 4.97 -20.92
C ASN A 57 4.08 3.93 -19.93
N SER A 58 4.56 2.80 -20.47
CA SER A 58 5.11 1.69 -19.70
C SER A 58 6.62 1.75 -19.47
N GLN A 59 7.34 2.71 -20.07
CA GLN A 59 8.78 2.86 -19.80
C GLN A 59 8.98 3.36 -18.37
N ASP A 60 9.89 2.72 -17.64
CA ASP A 60 10.31 3.10 -16.28
C ASP A 60 9.15 3.28 -15.29
N ILE A 61 8.11 2.43 -15.39
CA ILE A 61 6.88 2.62 -14.63
C ILE A 61 7.12 2.49 -13.12
N ILE A 62 8.04 1.61 -12.69
CA ILE A 62 8.40 1.45 -11.28
C ILE A 62 9.01 2.74 -10.75
N TYR A 63 10.00 3.31 -11.44
CA TYR A 63 10.67 4.53 -10.99
C TYR A 63 9.69 5.71 -10.94
N LYS A 64 8.77 5.82 -11.90
CA LYS A 64 7.68 6.79 -11.88
C LYS A 64 6.70 6.55 -10.71
N GLY A 65 6.46 5.29 -10.36
CA GLY A 65 5.63 4.95 -9.21
C GLY A 65 6.30 5.29 -7.88
N ILE A 66 7.59 5.00 -7.75
CA ILE A 66 8.40 5.29 -6.56
C ILE A 66 8.59 6.80 -6.40
N SER A 67 8.77 7.56 -7.49
CA SER A 67 8.92 9.02 -7.42
C SER A 67 7.68 9.73 -6.87
N LEU A 68 6.51 9.06 -6.80
CA LEU A 68 5.33 9.60 -6.14
C LEU A 68 5.51 9.75 -4.62
N LEU A 69 6.50 9.11 -4.02
CA LEU A 69 6.89 9.34 -2.62
C LEU A 69 7.33 10.79 -2.41
N SER A 70 7.85 11.45 -3.45
CA SER A 70 8.10 12.89 -3.50
C SER A 70 8.96 13.46 -2.37
N GLY A 71 9.88 12.68 -1.80
CA GLY A 71 10.70 13.12 -0.66
C GLY A 71 9.92 13.27 0.66
N ASP A 72 8.75 12.63 0.78
CA ASP A 72 7.90 12.69 1.98
C ASP A 72 8.27 11.62 3.02
N PHE A 73 9.52 11.69 3.51
CA PHE A 73 10.06 10.79 4.53
C PHE A 73 9.21 10.81 5.81
N ASP A 74 8.90 12.00 6.33
CA ASP A 74 8.16 12.14 7.57
C ASP A 74 6.74 11.59 7.45
N GLY A 75 6.03 11.87 6.35
CA GLY A 75 4.70 11.34 6.08
C GLY A 75 4.70 9.82 5.95
N PHE A 76 5.71 9.26 5.27
CA PHE A 76 5.89 7.83 5.13
C PHE A 76 6.14 7.17 6.49
N CYS A 77 7.15 7.62 7.24
CA CYS A 77 7.49 7.09 8.56
C CYS A 77 6.36 7.22 9.56
N ASN A 78 5.59 8.30 9.55
CA ASN A 78 4.42 8.47 10.41
C ASN A 78 3.27 7.51 10.03
N SER A 79 3.19 7.08 8.78
CA SER A 79 2.17 6.15 8.29
C SER A 79 2.48 4.69 8.57
N VAL A 80 3.77 4.31 8.56
CA VAL A 80 4.23 2.93 8.75
C VAL A 80 3.62 2.25 9.98
N PRO A 81 3.58 2.85 11.19
CA PRO A 81 2.99 2.22 12.37
C PRO A 81 1.51 1.83 12.18
N TYR A 82 0.74 2.68 11.50
CA TYR A 82 -0.68 2.40 11.23
C TYR A 82 -0.85 1.28 10.21
N ILE A 83 -0.01 1.26 9.18
CA ILE A 83 -0.05 0.21 8.15
C ILE A 83 0.33 -1.15 8.76
N VAL A 84 1.41 -1.19 9.55
CA VAL A 84 1.85 -2.42 10.22
C VAL A 84 0.81 -2.91 11.24
N LYS A 85 0.20 -2.01 12.00
CA LYS A 85 -0.92 -2.36 12.89
C LYS A 85 -2.12 -2.91 12.13
N ALA A 86 -2.44 -2.36 10.95
CA ALA A 86 -3.51 -2.87 10.10
C ALA A 86 -3.18 -4.27 9.56
N ILE A 87 -1.95 -4.51 9.09
CA ILE A 87 -1.48 -5.84 8.69
C ILE A 87 -1.64 -6.83 9.85
N HIS A 88 -1.15 -6.47 11.03
CA HIS A 88 -1.27 -7.31 12.22
C HIS A 88 -2.73 -7.61 12.58
N LEU A 89 -3.61 -6.60 12.52
CA LEU A 89 -5.04 -6.79 12.76
C LEU A 89 -5.66 -7.77 11.76
N LEU A 90 -5.36 -7.63 10.47
CA LEU A 90 -5.85 -8.51 9.41
C LEU A 90 -5.36 -9.95 9.56
N ILE A 91 -4.11 -10.15 9.97
CA ILE A 91 -3.54 -11.47 10.28
C ILE A 91 -4.23 -12.06 11.51
N SER A 92 -4.40 -11.29 12.58
CA SER A 92 -5.03 -11.75 13.83
C SER A 92 -6.49 -12.17 13.64
N LYS A 93 -7.16 -11.64 12.61
CA LYS A 93 -8.53 -11.98 12.22
C LYS A 93 -8.59 -13.11 11.18
N GLY A 94 -7.45 -13.62 10.72
CA GLY A 94 -7.38 -14.68 9.71
C GLY A 94 -7.79 -14.25 8.30
N ILE A 95 -7.88 -12.94 8.03
CA ILE A 95 -8.24 -12.38 6.72
C ILE A 95 -7.04 -12.43 5.78
N VAL A 96 -5.85 -12.13 6.33
CA VAL A 96 -4.58 -12.13 5.60
C VAL A 96 -3.68 -13.22 6.18
N TYR A 97 -3.09 -14.00 5.30
CA TYR A 97 -2.06 -14.99 5.61
C TYR A 97 -0.67 -14.37 5.39
N TYR A 98 0.24 -14.65 6.32
CA TYR A 98 1.64 -14.21 6.25
C TYR A 98 2.56 -15.42 6.27
N GLU A 99 3.47 -15.49 5.28
CA GLU A 99 4.47 -16.55 5.18
C GLU A 99 5.68 -16.03 4.41
N ASN A 100 6.88 -16.20 4.97
CA ASN A 100 8.16 -15.83 4.34
C ASN A 100 8.15 -14.41 3.75
N ASP A 101 7.73 -13.42 4.54
CA ASP A 101 7.59 -12.01 4.14
C ASP A 101 6.54 -11.69 3.10
N ILE A 102 5.74 -12.67 2.66
CA ILE A 102 4.67 -12.49 1.68
C ILE A 102 3.31 -12.48 2.40
N LEU A 103 2.51 -11.48 2.07
CA LEU A 103 1.12 -11.37 2.47
C LEU A 103 0.22 -11.92 1.35
N LYS A 104 -0.79 -12.70 1.73
CA LYS A 104 -1.80 -13.28 0.83
C LYS A 104 -3.19 -13.14 1.45
N LEU A 105 -4.21 -13.00 0.60
CA LEU A 105 -5.59 -12.94 1.07
C LEU A 105 -6.14 -14.36 1.28
N ASN A 106 -6.70 -14.64 2.46
CA ASN A 106 -7.21 -15.97 2.81
C ASN A 106 -8.60 -16.25 2.21
N THR A 107 -9.46 -15.23 2.13
CA THR A 107 -10.86 -15.36 1.69
C THR A 107 -11.21 -14.35 0.61
N LYS A 108 -11.63 -14.82 -0.57
CA LYS A 108 -12.05 -13.93 -1.67
C LYS A 108 -13.31 -13.10 -1.37
N ASP A 109 -14.06 -13.45 -0.33
CA ASP A 109 -15.33 -12.82 0.04
C ASP A 109 -15.18 -11.56 0.90
N PHE A 110 -14.02 -10.91 0.87
CA PHE A 110 -13.87 -9.62 1.55
C PHE A 110 -14.57 -8.54 0.74
N ALA A 111 -15.71 -8.06 1.24
CA ALA A 111 -16.43 -6.93 0.66
C ALA A 111 -15.58 -5.66 0.87
N THR A 112 -14.75 -5.35 -0.11
CA THR A 112 -13.99 -4.10 -0.13
C THR A 112 -14.84 -2.99 -0.74
N ASP A 113 -15.03 -1.89 -0.03
CA ASP A 113 -15.62 -0.69 -0.62
C ASP A 113 -14.72 -0.16 -1.75
N SER A 114 -15.30 0.25 -2.88
CA SER A 114 -14.59 0.82 -4.06
C SER A 114 -13.90 2.18 -3.78
N VAL A 115 -13.96 2.63 -2.54
CA VAL A 115 -13.44 3.92 -2.06
C VAL A 115 -11.92 4.04 -2.22
N TYR A 116 -11.19 2.92 -2.23
CA TYR A 116 -9.72 2.87 -2.37
C TYR A 116 -9.26 2.06 -3.60
N GLU A 117 -10.04 2.07 -4.68
CA GLU A 117 -9.64 1.41 -5.92
C GLU A 117 -8.32 1.98 -6.47
N GLU A 118 -7.42 1.07 -6.80
CA GLU A 118 -6.16 1.41 -7.43
C GLU A 118 -6.37 1.96 -8.85
N THR A 119 -5.62 3.02 -9.18
CA THR A 119 -5.57 3.49 -10.57
C THR A 119 -4.94 2.41 -11.46
N ASN A 120 -5.33 2.39 -12.74
CA ASN A 120 -4.70 1.50 -13.74
C ASN A 120 -3.17 1.67 -13.82
N PHE A 121 -2.65 2.85 -13.47
CA PHE A 121 -1.22 3.07 -13.36
C PHE A 121 -0.64 2.32 -12.15
N MET A 122 -1.21 2.51 -10.95
CA MET A 122 -0.73 1.86 -9.73
C MET A 122 -0.77 0.33 -9.83
N LYS A 123 -1.82 -0.23 -10.44
CA LYS A 123 -1.91 -1.67 -10.73
C LYS A 123 -0.69 -2.18 -11.51
N LYS A 124 -0.29 -1.45 -12.56
CA LYS A 124 0.89 -1.82 -13.36
C LYS A 124 2.19 -1.66 -12.58
N VAL A 125 2.33 -0.60 -11.77
CA VAL A 125 3.50 -0.39 -10.91
C VAL A 125 3.66 -1.54 -9.92
N ILE A 126 2.57 -1.95 -9.26
CA ILE A 126 2.61 -3.05 -8.28
C ILE A 126 2.98 -4.37 -8.98
N GLU A 127 2.40 -4.66 -10.15
CA GLU A 127 2.77 -5.87 -10.89
C GLU A 127 4.24 -5.87 -11.33
N GLU A 128 4.74 -4.75 -11.88
CA GLU A 128 6.14 -4.67 -12.29
C GLU A 128 7.07 -4.78 -11.08
N SER A 129 6.70 -4.22 -9.92
CA SER A 129 7.49 -4.30 -8.69
C SER A 129 7.75 -5.74 -8.23
N LYS A 130 6.91 -6.71 -8.63
CA LYS A 130 7.12 -8.13 -8.31
C LYS A 130 8.36 -8.71 -9.00
N THR A 131 8.83 -8.09 -10.10
CA THR A 131 10.08 -8.47 -10.78
C THR A 131 11.32 -8.05 -9.99
N PHE A 132 11.18 -7.11 -9.05
CA PHE A 132 12.27 -6.61 -8.21
C PHE A 132 12.33 -7.41 -6.91
N THR A 133 13.55 -7.75 -6.48
CA THR A 133 13.76 -8.24 -5.11
C THR A 133 13.40 -7.14 -4.10
N ASP A 134 12.97 -7.53 -2.90
CA ASP A 134 12.63 -6.55 -1.86
C ASP A 134 13.81 -5.64 -1.51
N LYS A 135 15.02 -6.17 -1.53
CA LYS A 135 16.25 -5.39 -1.32
C LYS A 135 16.46 -4.30 -2.39
N GLN A 136 16.27 -4.64 -3.66
CA GLN A 136 16.38 -3.68 -4.75
C GLN A 136 15.28 -2.63 -4.64
N PHE A 137 14.03 -3.06 -4.46
CA PHE A 137 12.90 -2.15 -4.33
C PHE A 137 13.06 -1.20 -3.13
N MET A 138 13.46 -1.72 -1.97
CA MET A 138 13.71 -0.92 -0.77
C MET A 138 14.80 0.12 -0.98
N LYS A 139 15.89 -0.22 -1.68
CA LYS A 139 16.94 0.75 -2.00
C LYS A 139 16.40 1.94 -2.80
N GLU A 140 15.56 1.66 -3.80
CA GLU A 140 14.93 2.70 -4.62
C GLU A 140 13.94 3.53 -3.80
N VAL A 141 13.10 2.90 -2.97
CA VAL A 141 12.16 3.60 -2.08
C VAL A 141 12.90 4.54 -1.12
N ILE A 142 13.93 4.04 -0.43
CA ILE A 142 14.72 4.84 0.52
C ILE A 142 15.41 6.03 -0.17
N SER A 143 15.78 5.90 -1.44
CA SER A 143 16.41 6.99 -2.19
C SER A 143 15.42 8.06 -2.66
N ASN A 144 14.11 7.82 -2.55
CA ASN A 144 13.04 8.69 -3.07
C ASN A 144 12.05 9.18 -2.00
N VAL A 145 12.15 8.67 -0.77
CA VAL A 145 11.49 9.25 0.42
C VAL A 145 12.31 10.38 1.00
#